data_AF-A0A1D1VDQ0-F1
#
_entry.id   AF-A0A1D1VDQ0-F1
#
_cell.length_a   1.000
_cell.length_b   1.000
_cell.length_c   1.000
_cell.angle_alpha   90.00
_cell.angle_beta   90.00
_cell.angle_gamma   90.00
#
_symmetry.space_group_name_H-M   'P 1'
#
loop_
_entity.id
_entity.type
_entity.pdbx_description
1 polymer ?
#
loop_
_entity_poly.entity_id
_entity_poly.type
_entity_poly.pdbx_seq_one_letter_code
_entity_poly.pdbx_strand_id
1 'polypeptide(L)'
;MNKDEDVDVEQVILRSDNDCKRAGNLYKKLNLFESVVISLEVKGFKTRNFIKAPKYKKVAPEWFPECLDFVESDTTSEFIDTLPGFRNRRRLTAAPEKMIGDVLAGFTLADYGNAVAEALKTNKTSWVLLNLAAFYHRMNGDAYFGLECAKRAFHYSPKEHKDIALISMASLLYRGNHAEDALTIARATPNICGDNSMAPAVYTLTGLILASISDFDAAVDAFSAAIKHTKQPEVLHSYRYAIKCHAKVQIRHAL
;
A
#
# COMPACT_ATOMS: atom_id res chain seq x y z
N MET A 1 -10.98 -49.20 -4.99
CA MET A 1 -10.16 -48.24 -5.76
C MET A 1 -11.06 -47.69 -6.85
N ASN A 2 -11.83 -46.64 -6.54
CA ASN A 2 -12.65 -45.90 -7.51
C ASN A 2 -12.19 -44.44 -7.44
N LYS A 3 -11.66 -43.93 -8.54
CA LYS A 3 -11.01 -42.61 -8.66
C LYS A 3 -11.87 -41.62 -9.48
N ASP A 4 -13.15 -41.94 -9.71
CA ASP A 4 -13.98 -41.28 -10.73
C ASP A 4 -15.35 -40.78 -10.23
N GLU A 5 -15.55 -40.63 -8.91
CA GLU A 5 -16.78 -40.04 -8.33
C GLU A 5 -16.57 -38.68 -7.63
N ASP A 6 -15.36 -38.13 -7.68
CA ASP A 6 -15.17 -36.68 -7.52
C ASP A 6 -15.67 -36.01 -8.81
N VAL A 7 -16.99 -35.89 -8.97
CA VAL A 7 -17.54 -34.83 -9.80
C VAL A 7 -16.94 -33.56 -9.23
N ASP A 8 -15.93 -33.03 -9.91
CA ASP A 8 -15.04 -31.96 -9.44
C ASP A 8 -15.86 -30.89 -8.68
N VAL A 9 -15.92 -31.06 -7.35
CA VAL A 9 -16.85 -30.32 -6.48
C VAL A 9 -16.50 -28.84 -6.52
N GLU A 10 -15.22 -28.55 -6.69
CA GLU A 10 -14.70 -27.23 -7.00
C GLU A 10 -15.32 -26.70 -8.31
N GLN A 11 -15.32 -27.44 -9.41
CA GLN A 11 -15.96 -27.01 -10.67
C GLN A 11 -17.46 -26.78 -10.52
N VAL A 12 -18.16 -27.58 -9.72
CA VAL A 12 -19.59 -27.38 -9.46
C VAL A 12 -19.80 -26.04 -8.74
N ILE A 13 -19.03 -25.75 -7.70
CA ILE A 13 -19.12 -24.48 -6.96
C ILE A 13 -18.77 -23.30 -7.88
N LEU A 14 -17.65 -23.39 -8.62
CA LEU A 14 -17.20 -22.35 -9.54
C LEU A 14 -18.27 -22.01 -10.59
N ARG A 15 -19.04 -23.01 -11.05
CA ARG A 15 -20.09 -22.83 -12.07
C ARG A 15 -21.46 -22.45 -11.51
N SER A 16 -21.77 -22.79 -10.26
CA SER A 16 -23.11 -22.60 -9.69
C SER A 16 -23.22 -21.37 -8.79
N ASP A 17 -22.19 -21.09 -7.99
CA ASP A 17 -22.19 -20.03 -6.98
C ASP A 17 -22.17 -18.62 -7.61
N ASN A 18 -23.01 -17.73 -7.06
CA ASN A 18 -23.16 -16.38 -7.57
C ASN A 18 -21.92 -15.50 -7.34
N ASP A 19 -21.19 -15.68 -6.24
CA ASP A 19 -19.97 -14.91 -6.00
C ASP A 19 -18.87 -15.37 -6.96
N CYS A 20 -18.77 -16.68 -7.23
CA CYS A 20 -17.83 -17.23 -8.23
C CYS A 20 -18.11 -16.70 -9.64
N LYS A 21 -19.37 -16.62 -10.06
CA LYS A 21 -19.75 -16.03 -11.36
C LYS A 21 -19.41 -14.55 -11.46
N ARG A 22 -19.53 -13.81 -10.35
CA ARG A 22 -19.26 -12.36 -10.30
C ARG A 22 -17.79 -12.01 -10.12
N ALA A 23 -16.97 -12.95 -9.67
CA ALA A 23 -15.56 -12.73 -9.39
C ALA A 23 -14.77 -12.22 -10.60
N GLY A 24 -15.15 -12.64 -11.81
CA GLY A 24 -14.43 -12.34 -13.06
C GLY A 24 -13.09 -13.09 -13.20
N ASN A 25 -12.39 -13.30 -12.08
CA ASN A 25 -11.16 -14.08 -11.98
C ASN A 25 -11.15 -14.98 -10.73
N LEU A 26 -10.35 -16.03 -10.77
CA LEU A 26 -10.09 -16.88 -9.61
C LEU A 26 -9.15 -16.17 -8.61
N TYR A 27 -9.28 -16.49 -7.33
CA TYR A 27 -8.41 -15.96 -6.27
C TYR A 27 -6.90 -16.12 -6.59
N LYS A 28 -6.49 -17.28 -7.10
CA LYS A 28 -5.10 -17.56 -7.51
C LYS A 28 -4.56 -16.67 -8.65
N LYS A 29 -5.44 -15.93 -9.33
CA LYS A 29 -5.08 -14.97 -10.39
C LYS A 29 -5.09 -13.53 -9.89
N LEU A 30 -5.49 -13.27 -8.64
CA LEU A 30 -5.46 -11.94 -8.07
C LEU A 30 -4.02 -11.51 -7.78
N ASN A 31 -3.73 -10.22 -7.99
CA ASN A 31 -2.47 -9.63 -7.55
C ASN A 31 -2.60 -9.16 -6.10
N LEU A 32 -2.38 -10.07 -5.14
CA LEU A 32 -2.48 -9.70 -3.72
C LEU A 32 -1.38 -8.73 -3.27
N PHE A 33 -0.33 -8.55 -4.07
CA PHE A 33 0.76 -7.60 -3.82
C PHE A 33 0.66 -6.39 -4.77
N GLU A 34 -0.56 -5.98 -5.12
CA GLU A 34 -0.81 -4.76 -5.90
C GLU A 34 -0.21 -3.53 -5.20
N SER A 35 0.30 -2.58 -5.99
CA SER A 35 0.88 -1.35 -5.46
C SER A 35 -0.20 -0.40 -4.97
N VAL A 36 -0.48 -0.45 -3.66
CA VAL A 36 -1.45 0.46 -3.03
C VAL A 36 -0.75 1.72 -2.54
N VAL A 37 -1.27 2.89 -2.94
CA VAL A 37 -0.75 4.20 -2.56
C VAL A 37 -1.90 5.20 -2.41
N ILE A 38 -1.77 6.11 -1.45
CA ILE A 38 -2.60 7.32 -1.38
C ILE A 38 -1.77 8.43 -2.00
N SER A 39 -2.11 8.83 -3.24
CA SER A 39 -1.38 9.94 -3.86
C SER A 39 -1.65 11.24 -3.08
N LEU A 40 -0.68 12.15 -3.10
CA LEU A 40 -0.86 13.48 -2.54
C LEU A 40 -1.96 14.27 -3.30
N GLU A 41 -2.13 13.98 -4.60
CA GLU A 41 -3.12 14.64 -5.44
C GLU A 41 -4.56 14.38 -5.01
N VAL A 42 -4.90 13.15 -4.58
CA VAL A 42 -6.26 12.85 -4.06
C VAL A 42 -6.57 13.55 -2.74
N LYS A 43 -5.54 14.05 -2.05
CA LYS A 43 -5.66 14.88 -0.84
C LYS A 43 -5.57 16.38 -1.15
N GLY A 44 -5.51 16.77 -2.42
CA GLY A 44 -5.45 18.17 -2.85
C GLY A 44 -4.03 18.76 -2.94
N PHE A 45 -2.98 17.97 -2.70
CA PHE A 45 -1.59 18.40 -2.76
C PHE A 45 -0.97 18.03 -4.10
N LYS A 46 -1.02 18.96 -5.05
CA LYS A 46 -0.45 18.74 -6.40
C LYS A 46 1.07 18.63 -6.31
N THR A 47 1.62 17.49 -6.73
CA THR A 47 3.08 17.21 -6.70
C THR A 47 3.89 18.33 -7.37
N ARG A 48 3.41 18.87 -8.50
CA ARG A 48 4.06 19.96 -9.25
C ARG A 48 4.18 21.30 -8.51
N ASN A 49 3.45 21.48 -7.41
CA ASN A 49 3.60 22.67 -6.56
C ASN A 49 4.83 22.57 -5.64
N PHE A 50 5.32 21.36 -5.37
CA PHE A 50 6.39 21.10 -4.41
C PHE A 50 7.73 20.76 -5.08
N ILE A 51 7.68 20.13 -6.26
CA ILE A 51 8.88 19.77 -7.02
C ILE A 51 8.83 20.34 -8.44
N LYS A 52 9.99 20.71 -8.98
CA LYS A 52 10.10 21.35 -10.31
C LYS A 52 10.89 20.45 -11.26
N ALA A 53 10.50 20.46 -12.53
CA ALA A 53 11.27 19.79 -13.57
C ALA A 53 12.71 20.34 -13.60
N PRO A 54 13.73 19.47 -13.77
CA PRO A 54 15.10 19.92 -13.88
C PRO A 54 15.23 20.91 -15.06
N LYS A 55 15.80 22.10 -14.79
CA LYS A 55 15.96 23.17 -15.79
C LYS A 55 16.98 22.82 -16.88
N TYR A 56 17.86 21.86 -16.63
CA TYR A 56 18.90 21.43 -17.56
C TYR A 56 18.98 19.90 -17.58
N LYS A 57 19.02 19.31 -18.79
CA LYS A 57 19.39 17.89 -19.03
C LYS A 57 20.88 17.62 -18.73
N LYS A 58 21.49 18.30 -17.76
CA LYS A 58 22.78 17.84 -17.28
C LYS A 58 22.55 16.45 -16.72
N VAL A 59 23.48 15.54 -17.00
CA VAL A 59 23.68 14.32 -16.22
C VAL A 59 24.06 14.80 -14.83
N ALA A 60 23.08 15.27 -14.05
CA ALA A 60 23.26 15.50 -12.64
C ALA A 60 23.63 14.13 -12.05
N PRO A 61 24.51 14.08 -11.04
CA PRO A 61 24.66 12.83 -10.30
C PRO A 61 23.27 12.38 -9.88
N GLU A 62 22.97 11.10 -10.02
CA GLU A 62 21.67 10.55 -9.63
C GLU A 62 21.50 10.81 -8.13
N TRP A 63 20.74 11.86 -7.79
CA TRP A 63 20.56 12.28 -6.42
C TRP A 63 19.34 11.56 -5.89
N PHE A 64 19.56 10.71 -4.89
CA PHE A 64 18.48 10.05 -4.20
C PHE A 64 18.01 10.91 -3.03
N PRO A 65 16.68 10.97 -2.77
CA PRO A 65 16.14 11.78 -1.69
C PRO A 65 16.43 11.11 -0.35
N GLU A 66 17.53 11.52 0.30
CA GLU A 66 17.86 11.07 1.65
C GLU A 66 16.93 11.70 2.68
N CYS A 67 16.31 10.86 3.51
CA CYS A 67 15.47 11.27 4.62
C CYS A 67 16.02 10.66 5.92
N LEU A 68 17.30 10.86 6.24
CA LEU A 68 17.93 10.25 7.43
C LEU A 68 18.14 11.22 8.59
N ASP A 69 17.77 12.49 8.44
CA ASP A 69 17.90 13.49 9.51
C ASP A 69 17.18 13.04 10.78
N PHE A 70 17.74 13.38 11.95
CA PHE A 70 17.16 13.00 13.24
C PHE A 70 15.81 13.70 13.46
N VAL A 71 14.87 12.98 14.06
CA VAL A 71 13.55 13.47 14.44
C VAL A 71 13.31 13.11 15.90
N GLU A 72 12.82 14.05 16.70
CA GLU A 72 12.47 13.81 18.11
C GLU A 72 11.36 12.75 18.22
N SER A 73 11.47 11.87 19.22
CA SER A 73 10.48 10.81 19.44
C SER A 73 9.16 11.40 19.90
N ASP A 74 8.05 10.97 19.28
CA ASP A 74 6.70 11.16 19.80
C ASP A 74 6.02 9.80 19.99
N THR A 75 5.09 9.71 20.94
CA THR A 75 4.41 8.46 21.29
C THR A 75 3.65 7.83 20.12
N THR A 76 3.18 8.65 19.18
CA THR A 76 2.49 8.16 17.97
C THR A 76 3.44 7.47 16.99
N SER A 77 4.72 7.81 17.02
CA SER A 77 5.77 7.20 16.20
C SER A 77 6.41 6.00 16.89
N GLU A 78 6.36 5.95 18.23
CA GLU A 78 6.99 4.89 19.02
C GLU A 78 6.42 3.50 18.74
N PHE A 79 5.09 3.36 18.55
CA PHE A 79 4.53 2.03 18.28
C PHE A 79 5.09 1.43 16.98
N ILE A 80 5.38 2.27 15.97
CA ILE A 80 5.94 1.82 14.69
C ILE A 80 7.33 1.22 14.91
N ASP A 81 8.15 1.83 15.77
CA ASP A 81 9.49 1.33 16.09
C ASP A 81 9.47 0.00 16.85
N THR A 82 8.36 -0.35 17.52
CA THR A 82 8.21 -1.64 18.20
C THR A 82 7.93 -2.82 17.24
N LEU A 83 7.48 -2.54 16.02
CA LEU A 83 7.12 -3.58 15.04
C LEU A 83 8.38 -4.33 14.57
N PRO A 84 8.42 -5.67 14.64
CA PRO A 84 9.61 -6.47 14.28
C PRO A 84 10.20 -6.17 12.89
N GLY A 85 9.37 -6.03 11.87
CA GLY A 85 9.77 -5.70 10.50
C GLY A 85 10.31 -4.29 10.37
N PHE A 86 9.73 -3.33 11.11
CA PHE A 86 10.23 -1.96 11.13
C PHE A 86 11.55 -1.85 11.91
N ARG A 87 11.67 -2.56 13.04
CA ARG A 87 12.91 -2.63 13.82
C ARG A 87 14.07 -3.21 13.01
N ASN A 88 13.78 -4.22 12.18
CA ASN A 88 14.75 -4.88 11.32
C ASN A 88 14.77 -4.35 9.88
N ARG A 89 14.19 -3.17 9.61
CA ARG A 89 13.99 -2.60 8.26
C ARG A 89 15.22 -2.52 7.37
N ARG A 90 16.43 -2.46 7.94
CA ARG A 90 17.70 -2.52 7.17
C ARG A 90 17.89 -3.82 6.40
N ARG A 91 17.23 -4.90 6.82
CA ARG A 91 17.27 -6.23 6.18
C ARG A 91 16.04 -6.51 5.31
N LEU A 92 15.11 -5.56 5.24
CA LEU A 92 13.88 -5.74 4.51
C LEU A 92 14.14 -5.53 3.01
N THR A 93 13.63 -6.46 2.21
CA THR A 93 13.71 -6.41 0.74
C THR A 93 12.31 -6.29 0.17
N ALA A 94 12.10 -5.37 -0.77
CA ALA A 94 10.84 -5.25 -1.50
C ALA A 94 11.11 -5.13 -3.00
N ALA A 95 10.31 -5.81 -3.82
CA ALA A 95 10.41 -5.65 -5.27
C ALA A 95 9.93 -4.25 -5.70
N PRO A 96 10.60 -3.61 -6.69
CA PRO A 96 10.19 -2.33 -7.25
C PRO A 96 8.69 -2.26 -7.57
N GLU A 97 8.05 -1.17 -7.13
CA GLU A 97 6.63 -0.94 -7.33
C GLU A 97 6.34 -0.19 -8.63
N LYS A 98 5.34 -0.66 -9.39
CA LYS A 98 4.81 0.09 -10.54
C LYS A 98 3.68 0.99 -10.07
N MET A 99 4.01 2.24 -9.74
CA MET A 99 3.00 3.21 -9.31
C MET A 99 2.26 3.88 -10.47
N ILE A 100 1.04 4.35 -10.19
CA ILE A 100 0.15 5.03 -11.14
C ILE A 100 0.68 6.44 -11.46
N GLY A 101 0.37 6.93 -12.67
CA GLY A 101 0.88 8.20 -13.22
C GLY A 101 0.66 9.44 -12.34
N ASP A 102 -0.41 9.50 -11.55
CA ASP A 102 -0.68 10.65 -10.65
C ASP A 102 0.42 10.85 -9.60
N VAL A 103 1.10 9.79 -9.16
CA VAL A 103 2.21 9.89 -8.21
C VAL A 103 3.41 10.58 -8.85
N LEU A 104 3.74 10.19 -10.09
CA LEU A 104 4.85 10.76 -10.84
C LEU A 104 4.53 12.14 -11.42
N ALA A 105 3.26 12.52 -11.51
CA ALA A 105 2.80 13.80 -12.07
C ALA A 105 3.43 14.15 -13.44
N GLY A 106 3.69 13.14 -14.28
CA GLY A 106 4.28 13.28 -15.61
C GLY A 106 5.82 13.44 -15.63
N PHE A 107 6.51 13.18 -14.52
CA PHE A 107 7.97 13.07 -14.49
C PHE A 107 8.41 11.65 -14.86
N THR A 108 9.63 11.51 -15.40
CA THR A 108 10.31 10.21 -15.39
C THR A 108 10.71 9.87 -13.94
N LEU A 109 10.94 8.58 -13.62
CA LEU A 109 11.36 8.21 -12.25
C LEU A 109 12.67 8.91 -11.84
N ALA A 110 13.62 9.02 -12.76
CA ALA A 110 14.88 9.72 -12.53
C ALA A 110 14.68 11.22 -12.28
N ASP A 111 13.89 11.90 -13.14
CA ASP A 111 13.59 13.32 -12.96
C ASP A 111 12.81 13.59 -11.67
N TYR A 112 11.90 12.67 -11.31
CA TYR A 112 11.14 12.72 -10.07
C TYR A 112 12.07 12.65 -8.85
N GLY A 113 12.95 11.64 -8.81
CA GLY A 113 13.93 11.48 -7.72
C GLY A 113 14.82 12.70 -7.53
N ASN A 114 15.41 13.19 -8.62
CA ASN A 114 16.26 14.38 -8.61
C ASN A 114 15.50 15.62 -8.12
N ALA A 115 14.26 15.82 -8.59
CA ALA A 115 13.45 16.97 -8.20
C ALA A 115 13.04 16.93 -6.73
N VAL A 116 12.73 15.74 -6.20
CA VAL A 116 12.43 15.54 -4.77
C VAL A 116 13.68 15.76 -3.92
N ALA A 117 14.83 15.19 -4.32
CA ALA A 117 16.10 15.34 -3.60
C ALA A 117 16.52 16.81 -3.50
N GLU A 118 16.38 17.57 -4.59
CA GLU A 118 16.69 19.00 -4.58
C GLU A 118 15.74 19.81 -3.69
N ALA A 119 14.44 19.50 -3.72
CA ALA A 119 13.47 20.17 -2.87
C ALA A 119 13.72 19.90 -1.38
N LEU A 120 14.09 18.67 -1.01
CA LEU A 120 14.39 18.29 0.37
C LEU A 120 15.60 19.02 0.94
N LYS A 121 16.59 19.42 0.13
CA LYS A 121 17.71 20.27 0.62
C LYS A 121 17.23 21.60 1.17
N THR A 122 16.13 22.13 0.61
CA THR A 122 15.57 23.41 1.03
C THR A 122 14.58 23.24 2.19
N ASN A 123 13.82 22.15 2.21
CA ASN A 123 12.82 21.89 3.24
C ASN A 123 12.78 20.41 3.65
N LYS A 124 13.66 20.06 4.59
CA LYS A 124 13.86 18.70 5.11
C LYS A 124 12.69 18.17 5.95
N THR A 125 11.84 19.05 6.46
CA THR A 125 10.70 18.71 7.34
C THR A 125 9.35 18.76 6.63
N SER A 126 9.34 19.00 5.31
CA SER A 126 8.11 18.97 4.53
C SER A 126 7.55 17.55 4.45
N TRP A 127 6.47 17.28 5.17
CA TRP A 127 5.77 15.99 5.13
C TRP A 127 5.34 15.59 3.70
N VAL A 128 5.04 16.57 2.84
CA VAL A 128 4.74 16.34 1.42
C VAL A 128 5.97 15.81 0.69
N LEU A 129 7.11 16.51 0.79
CA LEU A 129 8.36 16.08 0.14
C LEU A 129 8.85 14.73 0.67
N LEU A 130 8.70 14.48 1.96
CA LEU A 130 9.06 13.20 2.59
C LEU A 130 8.18 12.04 2.10
N ASN A 131 6.87 12.27 1.87
CA ASN A 131 6.01 11.26 1.22
C ASN A 131 6.40 11.03 -0.25
N LEU A 132 6.72 12.10 -1.01
CA LEU A 132 7.21 11.95 -2.38
C LEU A 132 8.53 11.14 -2.42
N ALA A 133 9.43 11.38 -1.47
CA ALA A 133 10.66 10.60 -1.33
C ALA A 133 10.37 9.12 -1.01
N ALA A 134 9.44 8.84 -0.10
CA ALA A 134 9.01 7.48 0.19
C ALA A 134 8.44 6.79 -1.06
N PHE A 135 7.66 7.48 -1.89
CA PHE A 135 7.16 6.94 -3.16
C PHE A 135 8.29 6.63 -4.15
N TYR A 136 9.28 7.52 -4.28
CA TYR A 136 10.46 7.28 -5.11
C TYR A 136 11.19 6.00 -4.71
N HIS A 137 11.48 5.83 -3.42
CA HIS A 137 12.18 4.64 -2.91
C HIS A 137 11.38 3.36 -3.10
N ARG A 138 10.06 3.40 -2.89
CA ARG A 138 9.15 2.29 -3.20
C ARG A 138 9.20 1.89 -4.68
N MET A 139 9.20 2.88 -5.59
CA MET A 139 9.33 2.63 -7.04
C MET A 139 10.69 2.02 -7.43
N ASN A 140 11.75 2.29 -6.66
CA ASN A 140 13.06 1.67 -6.84
C ASN A 140 13.24 0.34 -6.09
N GLY A 141 12.28 -0.05 -5.23
CA GLY A 141 12.41 -1.23 -4.37
C GLY A 141 13.33 -1.03 -3.16
N ASP A 142 13.72 0.20 -2.85
CA ASP A 142 14.50 0.52 -1.65
C ASP A 142 13.59 0.62 -0.43
N ALA A 143 13.36 -0.51 0.21
CA ALA A 143 12.47 -0.57 1.36
C ALA A 143 13.03 0.16 2.58
N TYR A 144 14.35 0.16 2.77
CA TYR A 144 14.98 0.81 3.92
C TYR A 144 14.75 2.32 3.87
N PHE A 145 15.14 2.97 2.78
CA PHE A 145 14.93 4.40 2.62
C PHE A 145 13.44 4.75 2.48
N GLY A 146 12.64 3.89 1.86
CA GLY A 146 11.19 4.03 1.80
C GLY A 146 10.56 4.13 3.20
N LEU A 147 10.94 3.25 4.12
CA LEU A 147 10.45 3.24 5.51
C LEU A 147 10.97 4.45 6.31
N GLU A 148 12.24 4.82 6.14
CA GLU A 148 12.82 5.98 6.84
C GLU A 148 12.19 7.31 6.39
N CYS A 149 11.95 7.49 5.09
CA CYS A 149 11.24 8.66 4.55
C CYS A 149 9.78 8.67 5.02
N ALA A 150 9.08 7.53 4.95
CA ALA A 150 7.69 7.44 5.38
C ALA A 150 7.52 7.69 6.89
N LYS A 151 8.45 7.22 7.74
CA LYS A 151 8.43 7.53 9.18
C LYS A 151 8.53 9.03 9.47
N ARG A 152 9.40 9.73 8.77
CA ARG A 152 9.55 11.19 8.93
C ARG A 152 8.35 11.94 8.37
N ALA A 153 7.82 11.47 7.25
CA ALA A 153 6.59 11.98 6.70
C ALA A 153 5.45 11.85 7.72
N PHE A 154 5.32 10.69 8.37
CA PHE A 154 4.34 10.46 9.43
C PHE A 154 4.50 11.40 10.62
N HIS A 155 5.74 11.67 11.05
CA HIS A 155 5.99 12.60 12.16
C HIS A 155 5.54 14.03 11.83
N TYR A 156 5.95 14.56 10.66
CA TYR A 156 5.64 15.94 10.27
C TYR A 156 4.24 16.14 9.65
N SER A 157 3.53 15.05 9.31
CA SER A 157 2.19 15.12 8.72
C SER A 157 1.16 15.64 9.71
N PRO A 158 0.24 16.54 9.27
CA PRO A 158 -1.01 16.79 9.96
C PRO A 158 -1.78 15.49 10.21
N LYS A 159 -2.55 15.44 11.29
CA LYS A 159 -3.24 14.22 11.76
C LYS A 159 -4.04 13.54 10.65
N GLU A 160 -4.82 14.31 9.90
CA GLU A 160 -5.69 13.91 8.80
C GLU A 160 -4.96 13.41 7.52
N HIS A 161 -3.63 13.56 7.48
CA HIS A 161 -2.77 13.18 6.36
C HIS A 161 -1.66 12.20 6.76
N LYS A 162 -1.66 11.72 8.02
CA LYS A 162 -0.74 10.67 8.47
C LYS A 162 -1.01 9.33 7.76
N ASP A 163 -2.21 9.14 7.20
CA ASP A 163 -2.59 7.94 6.45
C ASP A 163 -1.71 7.69 5.22
N ILE A 164 -1.25 8.73 4.53
CA ILE A 164 -0.36 8.59 3.37
C ILE A 164 0.94 7.86 3.75
N ALA A 165 1.53 8.29 4.87
CA ALA A 165 2.77 7.73 5.38
C ALA A 165 2.57 6.33 5.98
N LEU A 166 1.49 6.15 6.76
CA LEU A 166 1.14 4.87 7.38
C LEU A 166 0.90 3.78 6.32
N ILE A 167 0.14 4.08 5.26
CA ILE A 167 -0.10 3.13 4.17
C ILE A 167 1.16 2.83 3.37
N SER A 168 2.06 3.81 3.21
CA SER A 168 3.36 3.55 2.58
C SER A 168 4.21 2.59 3.41
N MET A 169 4.26 2.76 4.74
CA MET A 169 4.96 1.84 5.64
C MET A 169 4.32 0.45 5.66
N ALA A 170 3.00 0.36 5.77
CA ALA A 170 2.28 -0.90 5.73
C ALA A 170 2.51 -1.65 4.41
N SER A 171 2.48 -0.96 3.27
CA SER A 171 2.76 -1.55 1.96
C SER A 171 4.18 -2.14 1.89
N LEU A 172 5.19 -1.37 2.33
CA LEU A 172 6.59 -1.83 2.35
C LEU A 172 6.79 -3.03 3.27
N LEU A 173 6.19 -3.02 4.46
CA LEU A 173 6.25 -4.14 5.40
C LEU A 173 5.56 -5.38 4.82
N TYR A 174 4.38 -5.22 4.25
CA TYR A 174 3.63 -6.31 3.63
C TYR A 174 4.42 -6.96 2.49
N ARG A 175 4.97 -6.16 1.57
CA ARG A 175 5.83 -6.63 0.48
C ARG A 175 7.16 -7.20 0.98
N GLY A 176 7.59 -6.79 2.17
CA GLY A 176 8.74 -7.32 2.90
C GLY A 176 8.47 -8.61 3.67
N ASN A 177 7.32 -9.27 3.45
CA ASN A 177 6.90 -10.48 4.17
C ASN A 177 6.66 -10.25 5.67
N HIS A 178 6.24 -9.04 6.05
CA HIS A 178 5.81 -8.67 7.41
C HIS A 178 4.33 -8.29 7.41
N ALA A 179 3.47 -9.24 7.00
CA ALA A 179 2.02 -9.02 6.88
C ALA A 179 1.35 -8.61 8.20
N GLU A 180 1.74 -9.20 9.33
CA GLU A 180 1.18 -8.87 10.65
C GLU A 180 1.51 -7.44 11.10
N ASP A 181 2.73 -6.98 10.86
CA ASP A 181 3.15 -5.61 11.17
C ASP A 181 2.42 -4.60 10.27
N ALA A 182 2.31 -4.94 8.98
CA ALA A 182 1.55 -4.15 8.03
C ALA A 182 0.07 -4.03 8.43
N LEU A 183 -0.54 -5.14 8.85
CA LEU A 183 -1.92 -5.19 9.31
C LEU A 183 -2.12 -4.36 10.58
N THR A 184 -1.15 -4.41 11.51
CA THR A 184 -1.15 -3.60 12.73
C THR A 184 -1.20 -2.11 12.40
N ILE A 185 -0.35 -1.64 11.49
CA ILE A 185 -0.36 -0.24 11.01
C ILE A 185 -1.70 0.10 10.33
N ALA A 186 -2.15 -0.75 9.41
CA ALA A 186 -3.36 -0.49 8.63
C ALA A 186 -4.62 -0.39 9.51
N ARG A 187 -4.75 -1.27 10.53
CA ARG A 187 -5.85 -1.24 11.51
C ARG A 187 -5.78 -0.05 12.47
N ALA A 188 -4.58 0.43 12.80
CA ALA A 188 -4.41 1.61 13.65
C ALA A 188 -4.72 2.93 12.92
N THR A 189 -4.63 2.94 11.58
CA THR A 189 -4.72 4.15 10.77
C THR A 189 -6.02 4.96 10.97
N PRO A 190 -7.23 4.36 10.98
CA PRO A 190 -8.47 5.11 11.22
C PRO A 190 -8.48 5.83 12.58
N ASN A 191 -8.01 5.16 13.64
CA ASN A 191 -7.93 5.75 14.98
C ASN A 191 -6.94 6.93 15.05
N ILE A 192 -5.84 6.84 14.29
CA ILE A 192 -4.82 7.89 14.24
C ILE A 192 -5.32 9.10 13.45
N CYS A 193 -5.94 8.89 12.29
CA CYS A 193 -6.25 9.96 11.33
C CYS A 193 -7.67 10.54 11.48
N GLY A 194 -8.59 9.77 12.06
CA GLY A 194 -10.03 10.06 12.12
C GLY A 194 -10.78 9.65 10.84
N ASP A 195 -12.04 9.26 11.00
CA ASP A 195 -12.84 8.61 9.94
C ASP A 195 -13.15 9.50 8.72
N ASN A 196 -13.28 10.82 8.94
CA ASN A 196 -13.76 11.75 7.91
C ASN A 196 -12.79 11.97 6.73
N SER A 197 -11.55 11.50 6.85
CA SER A 197 -10.49 11.73 5.85
C SER A 197 -9.95 10.44 5.23
N MET A 198 -10.59 9.29 5.47
CA MET A 198 -10.04 7.99 5.11
C MET A 198 -10.13 7.70 3.60
N ALA A 199 -8.96 7.50 2.98
CA ALA A 199 -8.88 7.10 1.58
C ALA A 199 -9.26 5.61 1.39
N PRO A 200 -9.93 5.23 0.29
CA PRO A 200 -10.27 3.82 -0.02
C PRO A 200 -9.06 2.88 -0.01
N ALA A 201 -7.88 3.42 -0.32
CA ALA A 201 -6.62 2.70 -0.33
C ALA A 201 -6.26 2.08 1.03
N VAL A 202 -6.65 2.70 2.15
CA VAL A 202 -6.40 2.14 3.49
C VAL A 202 -7.11 0.79 3.62
N TYR A 203 -8.41 0.77 3.37
CA TYR A 203 -9.23 -0.45 3.43
C TYR A 203 -8.84 -1.47 2.36
N THR A 204 -8.42 -0.99 1.18
CA THR A 204 -7.95 -1.85 0.09
C THR A 204 -6.69 -2.61 0.52
N LEU A 205 -5.69 -1.92 1.08
CA LEU A 205 -4.47 -2.58 1.57
C LEU A 205 -4.77 -3.56 2.71
N THR A 206 -5.64 -3.17 3.66
CA THR A 206 -6.11 -4.06 4.73
C THR A 206 -6.71 -5.35 4.16
N GLY A 207 -7.59 -5.24 3.15
CA GLY A 207 -8.20 -6.41 2.50
C GLY A 207 -7.20 -7.32 1.80
N LEU A 208 -6.20 -6.74 1.11
CA LEU A 208 -5.13 -7.51 0.47
C LEU A 208 -4.28 -8.28 1.49
N ILE A 209 -3.89 -7.62 2.59
CA ILE A 209 -3.10 -8.24 3.66
C ILE A 209 -3.89 -9.38 4.31
N LEU A 210 -5.15 -9.15 4.70
CA LEU A 210 -6.01 -10.15 5.33
C LEU A 210 -6.22 -11.37 4.41
N ALA A 211 -6.46 -11.13 3.12
CA ALA A 211 -6.58 -12.21 2.15
C ALA A 211 -5.29 -13.04 2.07
N SER A 212 -4.12 -12.40 2.07
CA SER A 212 -2.82 -13.08 2.00
C SER A 212 -2.54 -14.02 3.18
N ILE A 213 -3.08 -13.71 4.36
CA ILE A 213 -2.97 -14.54 5.58
C ILE A 213 -4.19 -15.46 5.78
N SER A 214 -5.03 -15.61 4.75
CA SER A 214 -6.24 -16.46 4.73
C SER A 214 -7.36 -16.04 5.69
N ASP A 215 -7.36 -14.80 6.19
CA ASP A 215 -8.50 -14.22 6.93
C ASP A 215 -9.53 -13.66 5.93
N PHE A 216 -10.21 -14.56 5.23
CA PHE A 216 -11.05 -14.19 4.09
C PHE A 216 -12.30 -13.40 4.47
N ASP A 217 -12.91 -13.69 5.62
CA ASP A 217 -14.10 -12.96 6.08
C ASP A 217 -13.75 -11.51 6.39
N ALA A 218 -12.68 -11.27 7.17
CA ALA A 218 -12.22 -9.92 7.45
C ALA A 218 -11.71 -9.21 6.19
N ALA A 219 -11.09 -9.93 5.24
CA ALA A 219 -10.71 -9.37 3.95
C ALA A 219 -11.93 -8.86 3.16
N VAL A 220 -13.01 -9.65 3.12
CA VAL A 220 -14.27 -9.28 2.47
C VAL A 220 -14.89 -8.03 3.10
N ASP A 221 -14.84 -7.91 4.42
CA ASP A 221 -15.31 -6.72 5.14
C ASP A 221 -14.47 -5.49 4.81
N ALA A 222 -13.14 -5.63 4.77
CA ALA A 222 -12.23 -4.56 4.38
C ALA A 222 -12.48 -4.09 2.93
N PHE A 223 -12.62 -5.00 1.96
CA PHE A 223 -13.00 -4.61 0.59
C PHE A 223 -14.38 -3.96 0.53
N SER A 224 -15.33 -4.42 1.34
CA SER A 224 -16.66 -3.80 1.42
C SER A 224 -16.62 -2.38 2.00
N ALA A 225 -15.75 -2.12 2.97
CA ALA A 225 -15.47 -0.76 3.45
C ALA A 225 -14.85 0.08 2.33
N ALA A 226 -13.81 -0.42 1.66
CA ALA A 226 -13.16 0.29 0.54
C ALA A 226 -14.15 0.72 -0.55
N ILE A 227 -15.08 -0.18 -0.92
CA ILE A 227 -16.14 0.09 -1.92
C ILE A 227 -17.03 1.27 -1.51
N LYS A 228 -17.35 1.43 -0.22
CA LYS A 228 -18.18 2.55 0.25
C LYS A 228 -17.50 3.91 0.09
N HIS A 229 -16.17 3.95 0.02
CA HIS A 229 -15.39 5.18 -0.03
C HIS A 229 -14.90 5.54 -1.45
N THR A 230 -15.09 4.69 -2.45
CA THR A 230 -14.63 4.94 -3.83
C THR A 230 -15.78 5.20 -4.80
N LYS A 231 -15.51 6.01 -5.83
CA LYS A 231 -16.41 6.21 -6.97
C LYS A 231 -16.20 5.20 -8.11
N GLN A 232 -15.13 4.41 -8.05
CA GLN A 232 -14.75 3.41 -9.06
C GLN A 232 -14.51 2.06 -8.35
N PRO A 233 -15.58 1.31 -8.02
CA PRO A 233 -15.50 0.12 -7.17
C PRO A 233 -15.27 -1.19 -7.96
N GLU A 234 -15.20 -1.16 -9.29
CA GLU A 234 -15.26 -2.33 -10.18
C GLU A 234 -14.16 -3.34 -9.84
N VAL A 235 -12.92 -2.87 -9.70
CA VAL A 235 -11.77 -3.70 -9.33
C VAL A 235 -11.97 -4.29 -7.93
N LEU A 236 -12.42 -3.49 -6.97
CA LEU A 236 -12.62 -3.94 -5.59
C LEU A 236 -13.74 -4.98 -5.47
N HIS A 237 -14.78 -4.87 -6.30
CA HIS A 237 -15.81 -5.90 -6.42
C HIS A 237 -15.21 -7.23 -6.89
N SER A 238 -14.33 -7.21 -7.89
CA SER A 238 -13.67 -8.42 -8.38
C SER A 238 -12.84 -9.11 -7.28
N TYR A 239 -12.02 -8.35 -6.54
CA TYR A 239 -11.28 -8.88 -5.39
C TYR A 239 -12.22 -9.52 -4.36
N ARG A 240 -13.24 -8.77 -3.92
CA ARG A 240 -14.19 -9.24 -2.90
C ARG A 240 -14.91 -10.53 -3.32
N TYR A 241 -15.41 -10.60 -4.56
CA TYR A 241 -16.13 -11.77 -5.05
C TYR A 241 -15.21 -12.98 -5.25
N ALA A 242 -13.98 -12.77 -5.75
CA ALA A 242 -12.99 -13.82 -5.90
C ALA A 242 -12.58 -14.43 -4.56
N ILE A 243 -12.42 -13.60 -3.52
CA ILE A 243 -12.12 -14.06 -2.15
C ILE A 243 -13.30 -14.85 -1.57
N LYS A 244 -14.53 -14.34 -1.67
CA LYS A 244 -15.74 -15.07 -1.23
C LYS A 244 -15.87 -16.43 -1.90
N CYS A 245 -15.67 -16.48 -3.20
CA CYS A 245 -15.71 -17.72 -3.96
C CYS A 245 -14.66 -18.71 -3.45
N HIS A 246 -13.43 -18.24 -3.24
CA HIS A 246 -12.33 -19.09 -2.77
C HIS A 246 -12.57 -19.65 -1.37
N ALA A 247 -13.06 -18.83 -0.43
CA ALA A 247 -13.38 -19.26 0.92
C ALA A 247 -14.40 -20.41 0.92
N LYS A 248 -15.45 -20.33 0.08
CA LYS A 248 -16.47 -21.39 -0.05
C LYS A 248 -15.90 -22.70 -0.59
N VAL A 249 -14.99 -22.61 -1.57
CA VAL A 249 -14.30 -23.79 -2.13
C VAL A 249 -13.45 -24.45 -1.03
N GLN A 250 -12.68 -23.67 -0.27
CA GLN A 250 -11.82 -24.21 0.80
C GLN A 250 -12.60 -24.88 1.93
N ILE A 251 -13.66 -24.25 2.45
CA ILE A 251 -14.47 -24.81 3.54
C ILE A 251 -14.99 -26.21 3.18
N ARG A 252 -15.34 -26.43 1.90
CA ARG A 252 -15.90 -27.70 1.44
C ARG A 252 -14.85 -28.79 1.22
N HIS A 253 -13.58 -28.44 1.04
CA HIS A 253 -12.48 -29.42 1.05
C HIS A 253 -12.08 -29.83 2.48
N ALA A 254 -12.47 -29.07 3.50
CA ALA A 254 -12.16 -29.35 4.90
C ALA A 254 -13.25 -30.19 5.62
N LEU A 255 -14.38 -30.43 4.95
CA LEU A 255 -15.52 -31.24 5.43
C LEU A 255 -15.53 -32.59 4.70
#